data_AF-A0A949JQI2-F1
#
_entry.id   AF-A0A949JQI2-F1
#
_cell.length_a   1.000
_cell.length_b   1.000
_cell.length_c   1.000
_cell.angle_alpha   90.00
_cell.angle_beta   90.00
_cell.angle_gamma   90.00
#
_symmetry.space_group_name_H-M   'P 1'
#
loop_
_entity.id
_entity.type
_entity.pdbx_description
1 polymer ?
#
loop_
_entity_poly.entity_id
_entity_poly.type
_entity_poly.pdbx_seq_one_letter_code
_entity_poly.pdbx_strand_id
1 'polypeptide(L)'
;MRMSRFSSVLLLCVAVVFVSLIFLSQTVSAQPVPYLGLFIDETHSLHYVMLSTPLVPFEVFSWVYPSENGMVCAEFDIVYPEYLVMSGHTDNPEALIPIVPDPDGVTVCFGECRTDWVWLRSFNFLPTSTGGMDFIRIVPHPISGVVQAATCHEGNPYETFVLMNYFCINDPACPIANESASWGAIKTMYED
;
A
#
# COMPACT_ATOMS: atom_id res chain seq x y z
N MET A 1 -50.47 4.60 -42.87
CA MET A 1 -50.10 4.42 -41.45
C MET A 1 -48.89 3.48 -41.34
N ARG A 2 -47.66 4.02 -41.34
CA ARG A 2 -46.42 3.29 -41.06
C ARG A 2 -45.36 4.33 -40.67
N MET A 3 -45.51 4.93 -39.49
CA MET A 3 -44.59 5.96 -38.97
C MET A 3 -44.18 5.74 -37.50
N SER A 4 -44.40 4.56 -36.90
CA SER A 4 -44.10 4.34 -35.47
C SER A 4 -42.76 3.67 -35.14
N ARG A 5 -41.98 3.22 -36.13
CA ARG A 5 -40.74 2.43 -35.85
C ARG A 5 -39.45 3.25 -35.74
N PHE A 6 -39.41 4.48 -36.26
CA PHE A 6 -38.18 5.29 -36.23
C PHE A 6 -37.94 6.02 -34.89
N SER A 7 -39.00 6.28 -34.11
CA SER A 7 -38.89 7.07 -32.87
C SER A 7 -38.26 6.28 -31.72
N SER A 8 -38.52 4.97 -31.63
CA SER A 8 -38.00 4.13 -30.52
C SER A 8 -36.50 3.86 -30.61
N VAL A 9 -35.92 3.80 -31.81
CA VAL A 9 -34.48 3.55 -32.00
C VAL A 9 -33.65 4.78 -31.62
N LEU A 10 -34.14 5.98 -31.96
CA LEU A 10 -33.47 7.23 -31.63
C LEU A 10 -33.42 7.46 -30.11
N LEU A 11 -34.50 7.15 -29.39
CA LEU A 11 -34.56 7.28 -27.93
C LEU A 11 -33.58 6.33 -27.21
N LEU A 12 -33.42 5.11 -27.73
CA LEU A 12 -32.51 4.12 -27.15
C LEU A 12 -31.03 4.54 -27.32
N CYS A 13 -30.66 5.07 -28.50
CA CYS A 13 -29.30 5.56 -28.74
C CYS A 13 -28.96 6.77 -27.86
N VAL A 14 -29.89 7.70 -27.65
CA VAL A 14 -29.67 8.85 -26.77
C VAL A 14 -29.51 8.42 -25.31
N ALA A 15 -30.29 7.43 -24.85
CA ALA A 15 -30.16 6.89 -23.50
C ALA A 15 -28.80 6.19 -23.27
N VAL A 16 -28.31 5.42 -24.25
CA VAL A 16 -27.00 4.74 -24.13
C VAL A 16 -25.85 5.73 -24.08
N VAL A 17 -25.89 6.83 -24.85
CA VAL A 17 -24.87 7.89 -24.82
C VAL A 17 -24.91 8.67 -23.50
N PHE A 18 -26.10 8.93 -22.95
CA PHE A 18 -26.23 9.60 -21.65
C PHE A 18 -25.73 8.74 -20.48
N VAL A 19 -26.01 7.43 -20.48
CA VAL A 19 -25.51 6.53 -19.43
C VAL A 19 -23.99 6.42 -19.47
N SER A 20 -23.37 6.42 -20.66
CA SER A 20 -21.90 6.35 -20.78
C SER A 20 -21.18 7.65 -20.37
N LEU A 21 -21.84 8.81 -20.44
CA LEU A 21 -21.29 10.09 -19.96
C LEU A 21 -21.30 10.21 -18.42
N ILE A 22 -22.21 9.52 -17.72
CA ILE A 22 -22.32 9.59 -16.25
C ILE A 22 -21.19 8.78 -15.57
N PHE A 23 -20.58 7.81 -16.25
CA PHE A 23 -19.49 7.00 -15.70
C PHE A 23 -18.08 7.59 -15.89
N LEU A 24 -17.93 8.77 -16.50
CA LEU A 24 -16.62 9.26 -16.97
C LEU A 24 -15.90 10.27 -16.06
N SER A 25 -16.35 10.49 -14.83
CA SER A 25 -15.70 11.46 -13.94
C SER A 25 -15.61 10.98 -12.49
N GLN A 26 -14.99 9.82 -12.29
CA GLN A 26 -14.29 9.61 -11.03
C GLN A 26 -12.93 10.31 -11.16
N THR A 27 -12.86 11.54 -10.69
CA THR A 27 -11.57 12.16 -10.39
C THR A 27 -10.98 11.37 -9.24
N VAL A 28 -10.09 10.42 -9.55
CA VAL A 28 -9.24 9.81 -8.53
C VAL A 28 -8.40 10.94 -7.97
N SER A 29 -8.76 11.39 -6.76
CA SER A 29 -7.98 12.40 -6.04
C SER A 29 -6.72 11.71 -5.55
N ALA A 30 -5.70 11.69 -6.40
CA ALA A 30 -4.38 11.27 -5.97
C ALA A 30 -3.94 12.14 -4.79
N GLN A 31 -3.26 11.53 -3.83
CA GLN A 31 -2.83 12.22 -2.62
C GLN A 31 -1.54 13.00 -2.91
N PRO A 32 -1.29 14.12 -2.22
CA PRO A 32 -0.09 14.91 -2.44
C PRO A 32 1.19 14.20 -1.96
N VAL A 33 1.05 13.16 -1.13
CA VAL A 33 2.16 12.42 -0.54
C VAL A 33 1.92 10.91 -0.65
N PRO A 34 2.98 10.10 -0.80
CA PRO A 34 2.82 8.66 -0.86
C PRO A 34 2.66 8.07 0.55
N TYR A 35 1.81 7.07 0.67
CA TYR A 35 1.56 6.36 1.94
C TYR A 35 2.07 4.92 1.88
N LEU A 36 2.61 4.43 2.98
CA LEU A 36 3.07 3.04 3.13
C LEU A 36 2.50 2.43 4.40
N GLY A 37 1.91 1.23 4.30
CA GLY A 37 1.27 0.54 5.41
C GLY A 37 1.48 -0.97 5.38
N LEU A 38 1.12 -1.63 6.49
CA LEU A 38 1.23 -3.08 6.67
C LEU A 38 -0.14 -3.69 6.95
N PHE A 39 -0.50 -4.77 6.27
CA PHE A 39 -1.85 -5.36 6.32
C PHE A 39 -1.82 -6.89 6.27
N ILE A 40 -2.91 -7.56 6.67
CA ILE A 40 -2.98 -9.03 6.74
C ILE A 40 -3.19 -9.71 5.38
N ASP A 41 -3.64 -8.98 4.35
CA ASP A 41 -4.05 -9.56 3.07
C ASP A 41 -3.80 -8.65 1.86
N GLU A 42 -4.05 -9.22 0.68
CA GLU A 42 -3.96 -8.55 -0.63
C GLU A 42 -5.05 -7.49 -0.86
N THR A 43 -5.93 -7.23 0.10
CA THR A 43 -7.01 -6.22 0.03
C THR A 43 -6.89 -5.15 1.11
N HIS A 44 -5.85 -5.24 1.93
CA HIS A 44 -5.43 -4.26 2.95
C HIS A 44 -6.49 -4.12 4.03
N SER A 45 -7.18 -5.22 4.35
CA SER A 45 -8.41 -5.15 5.13
C SER A 45 -8.18 -4.86 6.62
N LEU A 46 -7.11 -5.40 7.19
CA LEU A 46 -6.79 -5.31 8.62
C LEU A 46 -5.29 -5.09 8.83
N HIS A 47 -4.98 -4.31 9.88
CA HIS A 47 -3.62 -3.95 10.30
C HIS A 47 -3.21 -4.61 11.62
N TYR A 48 -3.84 -5.74 11.97
CA TYR A 48 -3.48 -6.51 13.15
C TYR A 48 -3.75 -8.01 12.95
N VAL A 49 -3.16 -8.83 13.82
CA VAL A 49 -3.42 -10.27 13.89
C VAL A 49 -3.60 -10.74 15.33
N MET A 50 -4.47 -11.72 15.55
CA MET A 50 -4.63 -12.41 16.84
C MET A 50 -3.94 -13.77 16.77
N LEU A 51 -2.85 -13.95 17.50
CA LEU A 51 -2.08 -15.18 17.55
C LEU A 51 -2.56 -16.05 18.72
N SER A 52 -3.42 -17.02 18.44
CA SER A 52 -3.92 -17.97 19.47
C SER A 52 -3.01 -19.17 19.68
N THR A 53 -2.22 -19.54 18.67
CA THR A 53 -1.46 -20.80 18.62
C THR A 53 -0.03 -20.55 18.11
N PRO A 54 1.01 -20.98 18.82
CA PRO A 54 2.39 -20.86 18.33
C PRO A 54 2.60 -21.77 17.10
N LEU A 55 3.59 -21.43 16.28
CA LEU A 55 3.98 -22.16 15.07
C LEU A 55 2.89 -22.26 13.99
N VAL A 56 1.86 -21.40 14.06
CA VAL A 56 0.92 -21.19 12.95
C VAL A 56 1.39 -19.97 12.17
N PRO A 57 1.81 -20.13 10.90
CA PRO A 57 2.30 -19.01 10.12
C PRO A 57 1.18 -18.02 9.81
N PHE A 58 1.54 -16.76 9.65
CA PHE A 58 0.69 -15.71 9.13
C PHE A 58 1.48 -14.84 8.16
N GLU A 59 0.75 -14.14 7.30
CA GLU A 59 1.34 -13.30 6.27
C GLU A 59 1.03 -11.82 6.55
N VAL A 60 1.98 -10.95 6.21
CA VAL A 60 1.82 -9.50 6.30
C VAL A 60 2.24 -8.89 4.98
N PHE A 61 1.37 -8.09 4.38
CA PHE A 61 1.60 -7.39 3.13
C PHE A 61 2.01 -5.95 3.39
N SER A 62 3.04 -5.50 2.69
CA SER A 62 3.36 -4.08 2.57
C SER A 62 2.60 -3.47 1.39
N TRP A 63 1.83 -2.43 1.65
CA TRP A 63 1.02 -1.73 0.65
C TRP A 63 1.39 -0.28 0.54
N VAL A 64 1.43 0.21 -0.69
CA VAL A 64 1.65 1.62 -0.99
C VAL A 64 0.43 2.21 -1.68
N TYR A 65 0.09 3.43 -1.28
CA TYR A 65 -0.71 4.34 -2.07
C TYR A 65 0.19 5.47 -2.60
N PRO A 66 0.53 5.48 -3.89
CA PRO A 66 1.41 6.50 -4.45
C PRO A 66 0.84 7.91 -4.34
N SER A 67 1.71 8.92 -4.43
CA SER A 67 1.27 10.31 -4.59
C SER A 67 0.72 10.57 -5.99
N GLU A 68 0.30 11.80 -6.26
CA GLU A 68 -0.07 12.27 -7.60
C GLU A 68 1.07 12.18 -8.63
N ASN A 69 2.31 12.08 -8.16
CA ASN A 69 3.50 11.90 -9.00
C ASN A 69 3.76 10.43 -9.36
N GLY A 70 2.93 9.52 -8.84
CA GLY A 70 3.08 8.08 -8.97
C GLY A 70 4.35 7.57 -8.30
N MET A 71 4.59 6.26 -8.44
CA MET A 71 5.77 5.60 -7.90
C MET A 71 6.31 4.57 -8.89
N VAL A 72 7.64 4.55 -9.06
CA VAL A 72 8.36 3.49 -9.79
C VAL A 72 9.13 2.56 -8.87
N CYS A 73 9.63 3.04 -7.73
CA CYS A 73 10.34 2.23 -6.74
C CYS A 73 9.97 2.64 -5.32
N ALA A 74 10.06 1.70 -4.39
CA ALA A 74 9.93 1.92 -2.95
C ALA A 74 11.14 1.32 -2.22
N GLU A 75 11.60 2.01 -1.18
CA GLU A 75 12.73 1.60 -0.36
C GLU A 75 12.42 1.79 1.13
N PHE A 76 12.48 0.71 1.89
CA PHE A 76 12.22 0.67 3.33
C PHE A 76 12.77 -0.62 3.96
N ASP A 77 12.62 -0.79 5.27
CA ASP A 77 12.84 -2.06 5.95
C ASP A 77 11.74 -2.30 7.00
N ILE A 78 11.65 -3.50 7.56
CA ILE A 78 10.74 -3.84 8.64
C ILE A 78 11.48 -4.41 9.85
N VAL A 79 11.07 -3.96 11.03
CA VAL A 79 11.49 -4.58 12.31
C VAL A 79 10.31 -5.27 12.96
N TYR A 80 10.57 -6.43 13.52
CA TYR A 80 9.58 -7.29 14.15
C TYR A 80 10.11 -7.84 15.49
N PRO A 81 9.23 -8.28 16.40
CA PRO A 81 9.62 -8.82 17.69
C PRO A 81 10.45 -10.11 17.56
N GLU A 82 11.36 -10.35 18.50
CA GLU A 82 12.28 -11.50 18.48
C GLU A 82 11.56 -12.87 18.44
N TYR A 83 10.34 -12.96 18.95
CA TYR A 83 9.57 -14.20 18.93
C TYR A 83 8.92 -14.49 17.56
N LEU A 84 8.94 -13.55 16.62
CA LEU A 84 8.53 -13.77 15.24
C LEU A 84 9.74 -14.16 14.39
N VAL A 85 9.66 -15.31 13.74
CA VAL A 85 10.67 -15.74 12.77
C VAL A 85 10.14 -15.47 11.37
N MET A 86 10.80 -14.61 10.60
CA MET A 86 10.49 -14.43 9.18
C MET A 86 10.95 -15.65 8.40
N SER A 87 10.01 -16.49 7.97
CA SER A 87 10.30 -17.73 7.24
C SER A 87 10.51 -17.52 5.73
N GLY A 88 10.12 -16.36 5.21
CA GLY A 88 10.30 -16.01 3.81
C GLY A 88 9.50 -14.77 3.43
N HIS A 89 9.58 -14.41 2.16
CA HIS A 89 8.80 -13.32 1.57
C HIS A 89 8.42 -13.66 0.12
N THR A 90 7.39 -12.99 -0.39
CA THR A 90 7.01 -13.03 -1.80
C THR A 90 6.94 -11.61 -2.33
N ASP A 91 7.60 -11.35 -3.44
CA ASP A 91 7.52 -10.06 -4.13
C ASP A 91 6.29 -9.99 -5.02
N ASN A 92 5.81 -8.77 -5.25
CA ASN A 92 4.77 -8.53 -6.24
C ASN A 92 5.21 -9.10 -7.59
N PRO A 93 4.40 -9.95 -8.27
CA PRO A 93 4.79 -10.55 -9.53
C PRO A 93 5.01 -9.54 -10.67
N GLU A 94 4.49 -8.33 -10.53
CA GLU A 94 4.72 -7.23 -11.45
C GLU A 94 5.94 -6.39 -11.09
N ALA A 95 6.58 -6.64 -9.95
CA ALA A 95 7.85 -6.03 -9.59
C ALA A 95 8.97 -6.58 -10.51
N LEU A 96 9.90 -5.71 -10.84
CA LEU A 96 11.14 -6.11 -11.49
C LEU A 96 11.97 -6.90 -10.48
N ILE A 97 12.52 -8.02 -10.94
CA ILE A 97 13.37 -8.87 -10.11
C ILE A 97 14.54 -8.01 -9.59
N PRO A 98 14.76 -7.94 -8.27
CA PRO A 98 15.87 -7.18 -7.73
C PRO A 98 17.19 -7.74 -8.27
N ILE A 99 18.02 -6.85 -8.83
CA ILE A 99 19.32 -7.19 -9.44
C ILE A 99 20.31 -7.66 -8.37
N VAL A 100 20.05 -7.34 -7.10
CA VAL A 100 20.91 -7.67 -5.96
C VAL A 100 20.05 -8.30 -4.87
N PRO A 101 20.45 -9.45 -4.30
CA PRO A 101 19.79 -9.97 -3.10
C PRO A 101 19.93 -8.93 -2.00
N ASP A 102 18.82 -8.51 -1.42
CA ASP A 102 18.74 -7.44 -0.41
C ASP A 102 18.89 -8.11 0.97
N PRO A 103 20.09 -8.13 1.59
CA PRO A 103 20.31 -8.92 2.79
C PRO A 103 19.58 -8.35 4.01
N ASP A 104 19.26 -7.05 4.00
CA ASP A 104 18.79 -6.36 5.20
C ASP A 104 17.64 -5.36 4.92
N GLY A 105 17.08 -5.27 3.71
CA GLY A 105 16.05 -4.28 3.40
C GLY A 105 15.06 -4.70 2.31
N VAL A 106 14.16 -3.77 1.99
CA VAL A 106 13.12 -3.94 0.97
C VAL A 106 13.26 -2.83 -0.06
N THR A 107 13.84 -3.18 -1.20
CA THR A 107 13.77 -2.38 -2.43
C THR A 107 12.88 -3.07 -3.45
N VAL A 108 11.74 -2.45 -3.80
CA VAL A 108 10.81 -2.97 -4.81
C VAL A 108 10.61 -1.93 -5.91
N CYS A 109 10.95 -2.29 -7.14
CA CYS A 109 10.78 -1.44 -8.32
C CYS A 109 9.83 -2.09 -9.32
N PHE A 110 9.11 -1.28 -10.08
CA PHE A 110 8.19 -1.70 -11.13
C PHE A 110 8.69 -1.27 -12.52
N GLY A 111 8.33 -2.02 -13.55
CA GLY A 111 8.62 -1.65 -14.94
C GLY A 111 7.73 -0.51 -15.46
N GLU A 112 6.60 -0.28 -14.79
CA GLU A 112 5.61 0.73 -15.14
C GLU A 112 5.26 1.58 -13.92
N CYS A 113 4.83 2.82 -14.18
CA CYS A 113 4.43 3.75 -13.14
C CYS A 113 3.19 3.26 -12.39
N ARG A 114 3.24 3.27 -11.06
CA ARG A 114 2.11 2.96 -10.18
C ARG A 114 1.43 4.23 -9.73
N THR A 115 0.13 4.32 -9.95
CA THR A 115 -0.70 5.50 -9.63
C THR A 115 -1.90 5.16 -8.75
N ASP A 116 -2.07 3.88 -8.40
CA ASP A 116 -3.09 3.37 -7.50
C ASP A 116 -2.45 2.42 -6.49
N TRP A 117 -3.24 1.93 -5.55
CA TRP A 117 -2.82 0.95 -4.55
C TRP A 117 -2.09 -0.23 -5.18
N VAL A 118 -0.92 -0.53 -4.62
CA VAL A 118 -0.09 -1.66 -5.04
C VAL A 118 0.64 -2.25 -3.84
N TRP A 119 0.62 -3.58 -3.71
CA TRP A 119 1.48 -4.23 -2.73
C TRP A 119 2.88 -4.36 -3.26
N LEU A 120 3.85 -4.32 -2.37
CA LEU A 120 5.25 -4.42 -2.73
C LEU A 120 5.77 -5.85 -2.48
N ARG A 121 5.61 -6.30 -1.23
CA ARG A 121 6.12 -7.56 -0.72
C ARG A 121 5.22 -8.08 0.39
N SER A 122 5.02 -9.40 0.42
CA SER A 122 4.45 -10.10 1.56
C SER A 122 5.55 -10.76 2.39
N PHE A 123 5.37 -10.80 3.71
CA PHE A 123 6.30 -11.35 4.69
C PHE A 123 5.61 -12.49 5.42
N ASN A 124 6.20 -13.67 5.37
CA ASN A 124 5.70 -14.85 6.06
C ASN A 124 6.37 -14.96 7.43
N PHE A 125 5.57 -14.90 8.49
CA PHE A 125 6.03 -14.98 9.87
C PHE A 125 5.56 -16.26 10.55
N LEU A 126 6.46 -16.84 11.35
CA LEU A 126 6.18 -17.97 12.22
C LEU A 126 6.39 -17.55 13.68
N PRO A 127 5.31 -17.42 14.48
CA PRO A 127 5.43 -17.05 15.88
C PRO A 127 5.92 -18.23 16.73
N THR A 128 7.00 -18.03 17.48
CA THR A 128 7.53 -19.02 18.44
C THR A 128 6.87 -18.95 19.81
N SER A 129 6.15 -17.86 20.10
CA SER A 129 5.35 -17.67 21.31
C SER A 129 4.07 -16.88 21.00
N THR A 130 3.07 -16.93 21.89
CA THR A 130 1.79 -16.23 21.72
C THR A 130 1.35 -15.52 23.00
N GLY A 131 0.36 -14.62 22.89
CA GLY A 131 -0.24 -13.91 24.01
C GLY A 131 0.40 -12.58 24.39
N GLY A 132 1.62 -12.28 23.91
CA GLY A 132 2.23 -10.95 24.04
C GLY A 132 1.62 -9.94 23.08
N MET A 133 1.41 -8.70 23.54
CA MET A 133 1.07 -7.56 22.68
C MET A 133 2.36 -6.93 22.16
N ASP A 134 2.45 -6.74 20.85
CA ASP A 134 3.62 -6.14 20.19
C ASP A 134 3.24 -5.60 18.81
N PHE A 135 4.20 -5.16 18.00
CA PHE A 135 3.95 -4.68 16.63
C PHE A 135 5.12 -4.99 15.67
N ILE A 136 4.82 -5.01 14.38
CA ILE A 136 5.79 -4.92 13.30
C ILE A 136 5.79 -3.47 12.80
N ARG A 137 6.97 -2.89 12.58
CA ARG A 137 7.13 -1.49 12.14
C ARG A 137 7.89 -1.42 10.84
N ILE A 138 7.49 -0.48 10.00
CA ILE A 138 8.32 0.01 8.91
C ILE A 138 9.38 0.95 9.50
N VAL A 139 10.62 0.77 9.06
CA VAL A 139 11.79 1.57 9.46
C VAL A 139 12.60 1.96 8.21
N PRO A 140 13.52 2.92 8.32
CA PRO A 140 14.41 3.25 7.22
C PRO A 140 15.24 2.07 6.75
N HIS A 141 15.41 1.95 5.43
CA HIS A 141 16.25 0.92 4.81
C HIS A 141 17.68 1.02 5.35
N PRO A 142 18.34 -0.09 5.75
CA PRO A 142 19.60 0.00 6.51
C PRO A 142 20.78 0.53 5.70
N ILE A 143 20.74 0.43 4.36
CA ILE A 143 21.82 0.92 3.49
C ILE A 143 21.67 2.42 3.22
N SER A 144 20.46 2.88 2.88
CA SER A 144 20.22 4.28 2.47
C SER A 144 19.78 5.17 3.63
N GLY A 145 19.29 4.59 4.72
CA GLY A 145 18.82 5.30 5.91
C GLY A 145 17.49 6.03 5.72
N VAL A 146 16.69 5.67 4.71
CA VAL A 146 15.44 6.38 4.36
C VAL A 146 14.25 5.43 4.16
N VAL A 147 13.03 5.98 4.28
CA VAL A 147 11.76 5.33 3.87
C VAL A 147 11.17 6.20 2.76
N GLN A 148 11.34 5.79 1.50
CA GLN A 148 11.05 6.67 0.36
C GLN A 148 10.52 5.95 -0.88
N ALA A 149 9.80 6.71 -1.71
CA ALA A 149 9.37 6.34 -3.04
C ALA A 149 10.19 7.10 -4.08
N ALA A 150 10.65 6.44 -5.14
CA ALA A 150 11.04 7.12 -6.37
C ALA A 150 9.78 7.39 -7.21
N THR A 151 9.54 8.64 -7.60
CA THR A 151 8.36 9.03 -8.40
C THR A 151 8.50 8.65 -9.87
N CYS A 152 7.42 8.82 -10.63
CA CYS A 152 7.43 8.56 -12.08
C CYS A 152 7.85 9.76 -12.93
N HIS A 153 8.19 10.90 -12.32
CA HIS A 153 8.66 12.07 -13.04
C HIS A 153 10.04 11.86 -13.65
N GLU A 154 10.38 12.68 -14.65
CA GLU A 154 11.70 12.65 -15.27
C GLU A 154 12.81 12.79 -14.22
N GLY A 155 13.76 11.85 -14.23
CA GLY A 155 14.84 11.78 -13.24
C GLY A 155 14.48 11.05 -11.95
N ASN A 156 13.24 10.55 -11.81
CA ASN A 156 12.71 9.80 -10.67
C ASN A 156 13.04 10.45 -9.32
N PRO A 157 12.66 11.72 -9.08
CA PRO A 157 12.90 12.35 -7.79
C PRO A 157 12.23 11.55 -6.65
N TYR A 158 12.83 11.59 -5.48
CA TYR A 158 12.37 10.84 -4.31
C TYR A 158 11.38 11.63 -3.45
N GLU A 159 10.39 10.93 -2.90
CA GLU A 159 9.42 11.42 -1.92
C GLU A 159 9.47 10.55 -0.66
N THR A 160 9.40 11.16 0.51
CA THR A 160 9.34 10.41 1.77
C THR A 160 7.93 9.86 2.00
N PHE A 161 7.84 8.59 2.39
CA PHE A 161 6.55 7.98 2.72
C PHE A 161 5.97 8.53 4.02
N VAL A 162 4.66 8.74 4.04
CA VAL A 162 3.89 8.83 5.29
C VAL A 162 3.48 7.42 5.70
N LEU A 163 3.99 6.96 6.84
CA LEU A 163 3.65 5.64 7.37
C LEU A 163 2.22 5.63 7.87
N MET A 164 1.37 4.76 7.33
CA MET A 164 -0.04 4.72 7.74
C MET A 164 -0.19 4.17 9.14
N ASN A 165 0.36 2.99 9.38
CA ASN A 165 0.09 2.20 10.58
C ASN A 165 1.32 1.43 11.07
N TYR A 166 1.21 0.87 12.27
CA TYR A 166 1.97 -0.31 12.67
C TYR A 166 1.10 -1.54 12.44
N PHE A 167 1.72 -2.71 12.26
CA PHE A 167 1.00 -3.98 12.23
C PHE A 167 0.96 -4.57 13.64
N CYS A 168 -0.19 -4.53 14.30
CA CYS A 168 -0.26 -4.96 15.70
C CYS A 168 -0.43 -6.47 15.87
N ILE A 169 0.19 -7.00 16.90
CA ILE A 169 0.07 -8.39 17.32
C ILE A 169 -0.72 -8.45 18.62
N ASN A 170 -1.81 -9.22 18.63
CA ASN A 170 -2.71 -9.42 19.78
C ASN A 170 -3.36 -8.15 20.35
N ASP A 171 -3.47 -7.09 19.54
CA ASP A 171 -4.15 -5.85 19.91
C ASP A 171 -5.17 -5.43 18.84
N PRO A 172 -6.47 -5.71 19.03
CA PRO A 172 -7.51 -5.27 18.10
C PRO A 172 -7.82 -3.78 18.21
N ALA A 173 -7.35 -3.09 19.27
CA ALA A 173 -7.44 -1.64 19.43
C ALA A 173 -6.24 -0.93 18.78
N CYS A 174 -5.52 -1.62 17.89
CA CYS A 174 -4.34 -1.14 17.21
C CYS A 174 -4.54 0.29 16.65
N PRO A 175 -3.75 1.28 17.09
CA PRO A 175 -3.88 2.63 16.60
C PRO A 175 -3.56 2.66 15.10
N ILE A 176 -4.56 3.01 14.30
CA ILE A 176 -4.44 3.14 12.83
C ILE A 176 -3.46 4.26 12.47
N ALA A 177 -3.12 5.16 13.39
CA ALA A 177 -2.14 6.20 13.19
C ALA A 177 -1.25 6.40 14.42
N ASN A 178 0.06 6.48 14.20
CA ASN A 178 0.97 7.04 15.18
C ASN A 178 0.91 8.58 15.11
N GLU A 179 1.31 9.29 16.17
CA GLU A 179 1.29 10.77 16.18
C GLU A 179 2.07 11.37 15.00
N SER A 180 3.13 10.73 14.51
CA SER A 180 3.85 11.17 13.31
C SER A 180 3.02 11.06 12.02
N ALA A 181 2.13 10.07 11.89
CA ALA A 181 1.31 9.82 10.71
C ALA A 181 0.07 10.72 10.67
N SER A 182 -0.64 10.85 11.80
CA SER A 182 -1.83 11.72 11.88
C SER A 182 -1.46 13.16 12.21
N TRP A 183 -0.73 13.41 13.30
CA TRP A 183 -0.42 14.77 13.72
C TRP A 183 0.78 15.37 13.00
N GLY A 184 1.79 14.57 12.63
CA GLY A 184 2.93 15.05 11.84
C GLY A 184 2.49 15.55 10.48
N ALA A 185 1.69 14.77 9.76
CA ALA A 185 1.10 15.17 8.48
C ALA A 185 0.18 16.40 8.61
N ILE A 186 -0.65 16.45 9.66
CA ILE A 186 -1.49 17.63 9.94
C ILE A 186 -0.64 18.87 10.23
N LYS A 187 0.43 18.76 11.04
CA LYS A 187 1.29 19.91 11.35
C LYS A 187 1.98 20.48 10.13
N THR A 188 2.52 19.62 9.25
CA THR A 188 3.15 20.07 8.01
C THR A 188 2.17 20.82 7.10
N MET A 189 0.86 20.51 7.14
CA MET A 189 -0.14 21.28 6.38
C MET A 189 -0.44 22.69 6.96
N TYR A 190 -0.04 22.98 8.20
CA TYR A 190 -0.27 24.27 8.87
C TYR A 190 1.00 25.11 9.05
N GLU A 191 2.17 24.59 8.66
CA GLU A 191 3.47 25.27 8.80
C GLU A 191 3.96 25.91 7.48
N ASP A 192 3.15 25.85 6.41
CA ASP A 192 3.32 26.63 5.17
C ASP A 192 2.65 28.02 5.24
#